data_AF-A0A438GLA1-F1
#
_entry.id   AF-A0A438GLA1-F1
#
_cell.length_a   1.000
_cell.length_b   1.000
_cell.length_c   1.000
_cell.angle_alpha   90.00
_cell.angle_beta   90.00
_cell.angle_gamma   90.00
#
_symmetry.space_group_name_H-M   'P 1'
#
loop_
_entity.id
_entity.type
_entity.pdbx_description
1 polymer ?
#
loop_
_entity_poly.entity_id
_entity_poly.type
_entity_poly.pdbx_seq_one_letter_code
_entity_poly.pdbx_strand_id
1 'polypeptide(L)'
;MWKKVEGFANKIEEWWQTHNFMGSPSFMLAKRLQPLKNDLKKWNKEVVGNVLARKDFALKLINHWDSVERLRPLSKEGKRSQKIAKDNHSHQAILEKTS
;
A
#
# COMPACT_ATOMS: atom_id res chain seq x y z
N MET A 1 5.81 9.03 -10.26
CA MET A 1 5.79 9.03 -8.77
C MET A 1 7.20 9.11 -8.17
N TRP A 2 8.25 8.61 -8.83
CA TRP A 2 9.67 8.75 -8.44
C TRP A 2 10.15 10.20 -8.17
N LYS A 3 9.65 11.20 -8.90
CA LYS A 3 10.00 12.62 -8.66
C LYS A 3 9.63 13.17 -7.28
N LYS A 4 8.78 12.46 -6.53
CA LYS A 4 8.36 12.82 -5.16
C LYS A 4 9.10 12.01 -4.08
N VAL A 5 10.00 11.11 -4.48
CA VAL A 5 10.77 10.28 -3.57
C VAL A 5 11.91 11.12 -2.99
N GLU A 6 12.11 11.04 -1.69
CA GLU A 6 13.23 11.70 -1.01
C GLU A 6 14.56 11.23 -1.59
N GLY A 7 15.52 12.15 -1.74
CA GLY A 7 16.80 11.84 -2.40
C GLY A 7 16.73 11.79 -3.94
N PHE A 8 15.62 12.21 -4.55
CA PHE A 8 15.48 12.32 -6.01
C PHE A 8 16.66 13.05 -6.67
N ALA A 9 16.98 14.25 -6.19
CA ALA A 9 18.07 15.06 -6.74
C ALA A 9 19.43 14.36 -6.60
N ASN A 10 19.72 13.81 -5.42
CA ASN A 10 20.97 13.09 -5.14
C ASN A 10 21.15 11.89 -6.08
N LYS A 11 20.06 11.16 -6.37
CA LYS A 11 20.11 10.00 -7.28
C LYS A 11 20.37 10.41 -8.72
N ILE A 12 19.77 11.51 -9.18
CA ILE A 12 20.04 12.07 -10.51
C ILE A 12 21.50 12.52 -10.60
N GLU A 13 22.02 13.17 -9.57
CA GLU A 13 23.42 13.62 -9.53
C GLU A 13 24.39 12.42 -9.59
N GLU A 14 24.14 11.36 -8.82
CA GLU A 14 24.91 10.11 -8.86
C GLU A 14 24.98 9.52 -10.28
N TRP A 15 23.83 9.42 -10.97
CA TRP A 15 23.76 8.91 -12.35
C TRP A 15 24.38 9.85 -13.38
N TRP A 16 24.28 11.16 -13.14
CA TRP A 16 24.84 12.18 -14.02
C TRP A 16 26.37 12.12 -14.06
N GLN A 17 27.00 11.80 -12.93
CA GLN A 17 28.46 11.71 -12.79
C GLN A 17 29.03 10.36 -13.23
N THR A 18 28.21 9.33 -13.42
CA THR A 18 28.70 7.98 -13.75
C THR A 18 29.24 7.87 -15.18
N HIS A 19 28.91 8.82 -16.05
CA HIS A 19 29.27 8.77 -17.47
C HIS A 19 30.06 10.01 -17.91
N ASN A 20 31.27 9.76 -18.40
CA ASN A 20 32.11 10.76 -19.06
C ASN A 20 32.00 10.58 -20.57
N PHE A 21 31.54 11.63 -21.26
CA PHE A 21 31.47 11.68 -22.71
C PHE A 21 32.39 12.79 -23.20
N MET A 22 32.96 12.61 -24.38
CA MET A 22 33.81 13.60 -25.04
C MET A 22 33.12 14.08 -26.32
N GLY A 23 33.22 15.37 -26.62
CA GLY A 23 32.62 15.98 -27.82
C GLY A 23 32.10 17.38 -27.55
N SER A 24 31.24 17.88 -28.44
CA SER A 24 30.59 19.18 -28.23
C SER A 24 29.67 19.14 -27.00
N PRO A 25 29.45 20.28 -26.30
CA PRO A 25 28.53 20.33 -25.16
C PRO A 25 27.14 19.75 -25.47
N SER A 26 26.59 20.06 -26.65
CA SER A 26 25.30 19.53 -27.10
C SER A 26 25.31 18.01 -27.26
N PHE A 27 26.39 17.44 -27.81
CA PHE A 27 26.54 16.00 -27.95
C PHE A 27 26.67 15.30 -26.59
N MET A 28 27.52 15.85 -25.70
CA MET A 28 27.71 15.31 -24.36
C MET A 28 26.39 15.29 -23.57
N LEU A 29 25.60 16.37 -23.67
CA LEU A 29 24.28 16.45 -23.05
C LEU A 29 23.34 15.38 -23.60
N ALA A 30 23.21 15.29 -24.92
CA ALA A 30 22.35 14.30 -25.57
C ALA A 30 22.74 12.87 -25.21
N LYS A 31 24.04 12.57 -25.12
CA LYS A 31 24.57 11.27 -24.72
C LYS A 31 24.33 10.97 -23.24
N ARG A 32 24.42 11.95 -22.34
CA ARG A 32 24.09 11.78 -20.91
C ARG A 32 22.61 11.49 -20.65
N LEU A 33 21.71 12.06 -21.45
CA LEU A 33 20.27 11.86 -21.27
C LEU A 33 19.81 10.44 -21.65
N GLN A 34 20.53 9.72 -22.52
CA GLN A 34 20.17 8.37 -22.94
C GLN A 34 20.21 7.34 -21.78
N PRO A 35 21.33 7.13 -21.06
CA PRO A 35 21.37 6.22 -19.92
C PRO A 35 20.47 6.72 -18.79
N LEU A 36 20.46 8.01 -18.49
CA LEU A 36 19.63 8.59 -17.42
C LEU A 36 18.14 8.29 -17.62
N LYS A 37 17.65 8.33 -18.87
CA LYS A 37 16.27 7.95 -19.20
C LYS A 37 15.98 6.48 -18.86
N ASN A 38 16.95 5.59 -19.07
CA ASN A 38 16.80 4.17 -18.77
C ASN A 38 16.85 3.91 -17.26
N ASP A 39 17.78 4.56 -16.55
CA ASP A 39 17.88 4.48 -15.09
C ASP A 39 16.59 4.96 -14.42
N LEU A 40 16.02 6.08 -14.91
CA LEU A 40 14.73 6.59 -14.47
C LEU A 40 13.58 5.62 -14.71
N LYS A 41 13.55 4.95 -15.87
CA LYS A 41 12.53 3.93 -16.16
C LYS A 41 12.65 2.74 -15.22
N LYS A 42 13.86 2.26 -14.97
CA LYS A 42 14.15 1.14 -14.06
C LYS A 42 13.73 1.50 -12.64
N TRP A 43 14.17 2.65 -12.15
CA TRP A 43 13.86 3.11 -10.80
C TRP A 43 12.37 3.40 -10.59
N ASN A 44 11.67 3.92 -11.61
CA ASN A 44 10.21 4.05 -11.54
C ASN A 44 9.52 2.69 -11.35
N LYS A 45 9.99 1.62 -12.03
CA LYS A 45 9.45 0.27 -11.83
C LYS A 45 9.77 -0.27 -10.44
N GLU A 46 10.99 -0.10 -9.97
CA GLU A 46 11.42 -0.58 -8.65
C GLU A 46 10.67 0.12 -7.53
N VAL A 47 10.46 1.43 -7.61
CA VAL A 47 9.76 2.17 -6.55
C VAL A 47 8.25 2.00 -6.67
N VAL A 48 7.67 2.27 -7.84
CA VAL A 48 6.21 2.28 -8.00
C VAL A 48 5.65 0.87 -8.10
N GLY A 49 6.34 -0.04 -8.78
CA GLY A 49 5.96 -1.45 -8.86
C GLY A 49 6.01 -2.13 -7.49
N ASN A 50 7.00 -1.82 -6.67
CA ASN A 50 7.06 -2.33 -5.29
C ASN A 50 5.91 -1.79 -4.43
N VAL A 51 5.57 -0.50 -4.55
CA VAL A 51 4.41 0.07 -3.83
C VAL A 51 3.10 -0.61 -4.21
N LEU A 52 2.86 -0.86 -5.51
CA LEU A 52 1.66 -1.56 -5.96
C LEU A 52 1.62 -3.01 -5.44
N ALA A 53 2.73 -3.75 -5.60
CA ALA A 53 2.82 -5.13 -5.14
C ALA A 53 2.63 -5.25 -3.62
N ARG A 54 3.18 -4.32 -2.83
CA ARG A 54 2.99 -4.27 -1.38
C ARG A 54 1.54 -3.99 -0.99
N LYS A 55 0.86 -3.08 -1.70
CA LYS A 55 -0.57 -2.81 -1.47
C LYS A 55 -1.43 -4.03 -1.78
N ASP A 56 -1.18 -4.70 -2.90
CA ASP A 56 -1.91 -5.92 -3.27
C ASP A 56 -1.68 -7.04 -2.25
N PHE A 57 -0.45 -7.19 -1.77
CA PHE A 57 -0.13 -8.16 -0.71
C PHE A 57 -0.84 -7.83 0.60
N ALA A 58 -0.83 -6.56 1.03
CA ALA A 58 -1.54 -6.12 2.23
C ALA A 58 -3.05 -6.35 2.11
N LEU A 59 -3.66 -6.07 0.95
CA LEU A 59 -5.08 -6.35 0.69
C LEU A 59 -5.40 -7.84 0.75
N LYS A 60 -4.54 -8.71 0.19
CA LYS A 60 -4.70 -10.16 0.30
C LYS A 60 -4.66 -10.64 1.76
N LEU A 61 -3.74 -10.10 2.56
CA LEU A 61 -3.66 -10.42 3.99
C LEU A 61 -4.92 -9.98 4.74
N ILE A 62 -5.41 -8.76 4.52
CA ILE A 62 -6.65 -8.26 5.12
C ILE A 62 -7.82 -9.18 4.77
N ASN A 63 -8.02 -9.48 3.48
CA ASN A 63 -9.09 -10.37 3.03
C ASN A 63 -9.00 -11.78 3.63
N HIS A 64 -7.79 -12.31 3.82
CA HIS A 64 -7.58 -13.59 4.46
C HIS A 64 -8.07 -13.56 5.92
N TRP A 65 -7.66 -12.55 6.69
CA TRP A 65 -8.07 -12.40 8.09
C TRP A 65 -9.56 -12.12 8.24
N ASP A 66 -10.14 -11.28 7.38
CA ASP A 66 -11.60 -11.05 7.34
C ASP A 66 -12.36 -12.35 7.08
N SER A 67 -11.83 -13.22 6.21
CA SER A 67 -12.43 -14.54 5.94
C SER A 67 -12.31 -15.47 7.14
N VAL A 68 -11.14 -15.52 7.78
CA VAL A 68 -10.91 -16.31 9.01
C VAL A 68 -11.82 -15.83 10.13
N GLU A 69 -12.01 -14.51 10.28
CA GLU A 69 -12.90 -13.93 11.28
C GLU A 69 -14.37 -14.26 10.99
N ARG A 70 -14.82 -14.13 9.73
CA ARG A 70 -16.18 -14.52 9.32
C ARG A 70 -16.46 -16.01 9.55
N LEU A 71 -15.47 -16.86 9.32
CA LEU A 71 -15.58 -18.29 9.53
C LEU A 71 -15.40 -18.72 10.98
N ARG A 72 -14.91 -17.82 11.86
CA ARG A 72 -14.80 -18.08 13.29
C ARG A 72 -16.22 -18.21 13.87
N PRO A 73 -16.63 -19.42 14.29
CA PRO A 73 -17.87 -19.54 15.04
C PRO A 73 -17.68 -18.73 16.32
N LEU A 74 -18.64 -17.87 16.67
CA LEU A 74 -18.70 -17.32 18.02
C LEU A 74 -18.48 -18.49 18.99
N SER A 75 -17.49 -18.35 19.89
CA SER A 75 -17.29 -19.30 20.98
C SER A 75 -18.64 -19.59 21.63
N LYS A 76 -18.83 -20.78 22.23
CA LYS A 76 -20.05 -21.11 22.97
C LYS A 76 -20.45 -19.98 23.94
N GLU A 77 -19.46 -19.29 24.49
CA GLU A 77 -19.56 -18.12 25.36
C GLU A 77 -20.02 -16.85 24.64
N GLY A 78 -19.50 -16.57 23.43
CA GLY A 78 -19.94 -15.47 22.57
C GLY A 78 -21.39 -15.63 22.10
N LYS A 79 -21.80 -16.87 21.79
CA LYS A 79 -23.21 -17.18 21.45
C LYS A 79 -24.15 -16.98 22.63
N ARG A 80 -23.74 -17.40 23.84
CA ARG A 80 -24.51 -17.16 25.08
C ARG A 80 -24.65 -15.66 25.36
N SER A 81 -23.56 -14.91 25.27
CA SER A 81 -23.54 -13.46 25.50
C SER A 81 -24.42 -12.71 24.50
N GLN A 82 -24.40 -13.11 23.22
CA GLN A 82 -25.26 -12.52 22.19
C GLN A 82 -26.74 -12.83 22.43
N LYS A 83 -27.07 -14.04 22.89
CA LYS A 83 -28.43 -14.41 23.24
C LYS A 83 -28.94 -13.59 24.42
N ILE A 84 -28.14 -13.47 25.49
CA ILE A 84 -28.46 -12.64 26.67
C ILE A 84 -28.69 -11.18 26.27
N ALA A 85 -27.84 -10.62 25.39
CA ALA A 85 -28.01 -9.24 24.92
C ALA A 85 -29.32 -9.05 24.11
N LYS A 86 -29.67 -10.00 23.25
CA LYS A 86 -30.93 -9.97 22.48
C LYS A 86 -32.17 -10.13 23.36
N ASP A 87 -32.09 -10.98 24.38
CA ASP A 87 -33.18 -11.23 25.33
C ASP A 87 -33.39 -9.99 26.23
N ASN A 88 -32.31 -9.37 26.72
CA ASN A 88 -32.39 -8.12 27.48
C ASN A 88 -32.95 -6.96 26.66
N HIS A 89 -32.54 -6.82 25.40
CA HIS A 89 -33.07 -5.79 24.51
C HIS A 89 -34.57 -5.98 24.25
N SER A 90 -35.00 -7.22 23.98
CA SER A 90 -36.44 -7.53 23.83
C SER A 90 -37.23 -7.19 25.09
N HIS A 91 -36.68 -7.51 26.26
CA HIS A 91 -37.31 -7.20 27.54
C HIS A 91 -37.46 -5.68 27.78
N GLN A 92 -36.41 -4.89 27.50
CA GLN A 92 -36.48 -3.43 27.62
C GLN A 92 -37.50 -2.82 26.64
N ALA A 93 -37.52 -3.28 25.39
CA ALA A 93 -38.47 -2.81 24.38
C ALA A 93 -39.94 -3.12 24.72
N ILE A 94 -40.21 -4.16 25.51
CA ILE A 94 -41.57 -4.47 25.99
C ILE A 94 -41.95 -3.49 27.12
N LEU A 95 -41.05 -3.26 28.07
CA LEU A 95 -41.30 -2.33 29.19
C LEU A 95 -41.59 -0.91 28.73
N GLU A 96 -40.85 -0.41 27.73
CA GLU A 96 -41.05 0.91 27.14
C GLU A 96 -42.39 1.05 26.40
N LYS A 97 -42.94 -0.05 25.87
CA LYS A 97 -44.25 -0.05 25.19
C LYS A 97 -45.44 -0.17 26.14
N THR A 98 -45.20 -0.65 27.36
CA THR A 98 -46.23 -0.81 28.40
C THR A 98 -46.23 0.32 29.44
N SER A 99 -45.29 1.27 29.36
CA SER A 99 -45.35 2.58 30.03
C SER A 99 -46.07 3.59 29.14
#